data_AF-M1CSG6-F1
#
_entry.id   AF-M1CSG6-F1
#
_cell.length_a   1.000
_cell.length_b   1.000
_cell.length_c   1.000
_cell.angle_alpha   90.00
_cell.angle_beta   90.00
_cell.angle_gamma   90.00
#
_symmetry.space_group_name_H-M   'P 1'
#
loop_
_entity.id
_entity.type
_entity.pdbx_description
1 polymer ?
#
loop_
_entity_poly.entity_id
_entity_poly.type
_entity_poly.pdbx_seq_one_letter_code
_entity_poly.pdbx_strand_id
1 'polypeptide(L)'
;MASGANSLMWFRKGLRLHDNPALEYAAKGSKFLYPVFVIDPHYMEPDPTAFSLGSSKAGLNRIQFLLESLVDLDLSLKKVGSRLLVLKGDPGEVLIRCLKEWSIGKLCFEYDTEPYYQALDEKVKGYVSGTGVEIFSPVSHTLYNPADIIRKNGGSPPLSYQSFLKLAGQPSWATTPLLTTISSLPPIGNTGSFAVSEVPTVRELGYEDLAEVLYY
;
A
#
# COMPACT_ATOMS: atom_id res chain seq x y z
N MET A 1 23.03 8.62 -19.70
CA MET A 1 21.64 8.48 -19.20
C MET A 1 21.66 7.48 -18.05
N ALA A 2 21.07 7.80 -16.90
CA ALA A 2 21.22 7.00 -15.68
C ALA A 2 20.75 5.55 -15.89
N SER A 3 21.64 4.60 -15.62
CA SER A 3 21.44 3.15 -15.70
C SER A 3 20.77 2.59 -14.43
N GLY A 4 19.69 3.25 -13.98
CA GLY A 4 18.95 2.83 -12.78
C GLY A 4 17.91 1.77 -13.10
N ALA A 5 17.70 0.81 -12.19
CA ALA A 5 16.59 -0.13 -12.27
C ALA A 5 15.24 0.58 -12.09
N ASN A 6 14.16 -0.01 -12.60
CA ASN A 6 12.81 0.47 -12.36
C ASN A 6 12.33 0.00 -10.98
N SER A 7 11.55 0.83 -10.29
CA SER A 7 11.03 0.51 -8.96
C SER A 7 9.52 0.62 -8.92
N LEU A 8 8.87 -0.29 -8.18
CA LEU A 8 7.45 -0.25 -7.91
C LEU A 8 7.25 0.05 -6.42
N MET A 9 6.57 1.14 -6.12
CA MET A 9 6.09 1.45 -4.78
C MET A 9 4.62 1.03 -4.69
N TRP A 10 4.33 -0.02 -3.93
CA TRP A 10 2.97 -0.50 -3.75
C TRP A 10 2.36 0.09 -2.48
N PHE A 11 1.37 0.97 -2.67
CA PHE A 11 0.52 1.48 -1.62
C PHE A 11 -0.63 0.52 -1.31
N ARG A 12 -0.89 0.34 -0.01
CA ARG A 12 -1.99 -0.48 0.53
C ARG A 12 -2.55 0.20 1.77
N LYS A 13 -1.72 0.29 2.81
CA LYS A 13 -1.76 1.31 3.86
C LYS A 13 -0.69 2.36 3.56
N GLY A 14 -0.40 3.22 4.54
CA GLY A 14 0.63 4.24 4.43
C GLY A 14 0.41 5.16 3.23
N LEU A 15 -0.82 5.63 3.03
CA LEU A 15 -1.24 6.51 1.92
C LEU A 15 -0.70 7.94 2.13
N ARG A 16 0.63 8.08 2.18
CA ARG A 16 1.35 9.30 2.53
C ARG A 16 2.73 9.34 1.87
N LEU A 17 3.24 10.56 1.66
CA LEU A 17 4.63 10.76 1.19
C LEU A 17 5.62 10.97 2.34
N HIS A 18 5.20 11.62 3.41
CA HIS A 18 6.02 11.85 4.59
C HIS A 18 6.21 10.55 5.38
N ASP A 19 7.37 10.42 6.02
CA ASP A 19 7.75 9.26 6.82
C ASP A 19 7.37 7.94 6.14
N ASN A 20 7.76 7.80 4.87
CA ASN A 20 7.51 6.61 4.08
C ASN A 20 8.84 6.02 3.60
N PRO A 21 9.51 5.21 4.43
CA PRO A 21 10.81 4.61 4.10
C PRO A 21 10.73 3.72 2.85
N ALA A 22 9.58 3.07 2.61
CA ALA A 22 9.37 2.25 1.42
C ALA A 22 9.41 3.10 0.14
N LEU A 23 8.74 4.26 0.15
CA LEU A 23 8.78 5.23 -0.95
C LEU A 23 10.18 5.82 -1.14
N GLU A 24 10.86 6.19 -0.06
CA GLU A 24 12.23 6.71 -0.11
C GLU A 24 13.18 5.71 -0.77
N TYR A 25 13.13 4.44 -0.35
CA TYR A 25 13.94 3.37 -0.91
C TYR A 25 13.60 3.09 -2.38
N ALA A 26 12.31 3.12 -2.72
CA ALA A 26 11.84 2.96 -4.08
C ALA A 26 12.32 4.11 -4.99
N ALA A 27 12.41 5.34 -4.48
CA ALA A 27 12.87 6.49 -5.24
C ALA A 27 14.39 6.48 -5.47
N LYS A 28 15.16 6.06 -4.46
CA LYS A 28 16.64 6.14 -4.47
C LYS A 28 17.27 5.31 -5.60
N GLY A 29 17.95 5.99 -6.52
CA GLY A 29 18.70 5.34 -7.61
C GLY A 29 17.83 4.72 -8.72
N SER A 30 16.53 5.01 -8.73
CA SER A 30 15.59 4.45 -9.71
C SER A 30 15.51 5.33 -10.96
N LYS A 31 15.47 4.70 -12.14
CA LYS A 31 15.24 5.43 -13.40
C LYS A 31 13.79 5.86 -13.54
N PHE A 32 12.88 4.93 -13.27
CA PHE A 32 11.45 5.16 -13.19
C PHE A 32 10.91 4.59 -11.88
N LEU A 33 9.95 5.29 -11.30
CA LEU A 33 9.21 4.87 -10.12
C LEU A 33 7.74 4.73 -10.49
N TYR A 34 7.15 3.58 -10.18
CA TYR A 34 5.73 3.27 -10.42
C TYR A 34 5.00 3.20 -9.07
N PRO A 35 4.37 4.29 -8.62
CA PRO A 35 3.57 4.28 -7.40
C PRO A 35 2.19 3.70 -7.71
N VAL A 36 1.86 2.54 -7.15
CA VAL A 36 0.68 1.75 -7.50
C VAL A 36 -0.24 1.59 -6.31
N PHE A 37 -1.54 1.71 -6.53
CA PHE A 37 -2.58 1.20 -5.64
C PHE A 37 -3.49 0.24 -6.42
N VAL A 38 -3.87 -0.88 -5.82
CA VAL A 38 -4.81 -1.83 -6.43
C VAL A 38 -6.15 -1.77 -5.71
N ILE A 39 -7.20 -1.37 -6.42
CA ILE A 39 -8.60 -1.47 -6.02
C ILE A 39 -8.98 -2.95 -6.05
N ASP A 40 -9.00 -3.54 -4.86
CA ASP A 40 -9.35 -4.94 -4.64
C ASP A 40 -10.88 -5.12 -4.63
N PRO A 41 -11.45 -5.86 -5.61
CA PRO A 41 -12.87 -6.16 -5.63
C PRO A 41 -13.39 -6.79 -4.33
N HIS A 42 -12.57 -7.59 -3.64
CA HIS A 42 -12.95 -8.24 -2.39
C HIS A 42 -13.38 -7.25 -1.29
N TYR A 43 -12.82 -6.03 -1.31
CA TYR A 43 -13.12 -4.97 -0.34
C TYR A 43 -14.02 -3.87 -0.89
N MET A 44 -14.17 -3.77 -2.21
CA MET A 44 -14.76 -2.59 -2.87
C MET A 44 -16.03 -2.90 -3.67
N GLU A 45 -16.32 -4.17 -3.95
CA GLU A 45 -17.57 -4.52 -4.64
C GLU A 45 -18.77 -4.37 -3.69
N PRO A 46 -19.87 -3.74 -4.14
CA PRO A 46 -21.08 -3.63 -3.36
C PRO A 46 -21.63 -5.01 -2.98
N ASP A 47 -22.01 -5.16 -1.71
CA ASP A 47 -22.69 -6.34 -1.21
C ASP A 47 -24.16 -5.99 -0.95
N PRO A 48 -25.09 -6.39 -1.83
CA PRO A 48 -26.51 -6.10 -1.68
C PRO A 48 -27.15 -6.82 -0.47
N THR A 49 -26.43 -7.77 0.14
CA THR A 49 -26.90 -8.51 1.31
C THR A 49 -26.43 -7.91 2.64
N ALA A 50 -25.55 -6.91 2.59
CA ALA A 50 -25.04 -6.24 3.78
C ALA A 50 -26.14 -5.42 4.49
N PHE A 51 -26.07 -5.34 5.82
CA PHE A 51 -27.00 -4.56 6.64
C PHE A 51 -26.96 -3.05 6.36
N SER A 52 -25.87 -2.55 5.78
CA SER A 52 -25.72 -1.16 5.36
C SER A 52 -24.95 -1.09 4.05
N LEU A 53 -25.11 0.02 3.32
CA LEU A 53 -24.41 0.25 2.05
C LEU A 53 -22.90 0.08 2.24
N GLY A 54 -22.31 -0.77 1.42
CA GLY A 54 -20.91 -1.14 1.50
C GLY A 54 -20.62 -2.44 0.79
N SER A 55 -19.37 -2.87 0.87
CA SER A 55 -18.99 -4.24 0.54
C SER A 55 -19.18 -5.15 1.75
N SER A 56 -18.97 -6.46 1.54
CA SER A 56 -18.97 -7.46 2.62
C SER A 56 -17.91 -7.19 3.71
N LYS A 57 -16.94 -6.30 3.46
CA LYS A 57 -15.82 -5.98 4.37
C LYS A 57 -15.77 -4.52 4.81
N ALA A 58 -16.47 -3.61 4.13
CA ALA A 58 -16.33 -2.17 4.31
C ALA A 58 -17.65 -1.44 4.09
N GLY A 59 -18.10 -0.64 5.07
CA GLY A 59 -19.20 0.29 4.84
C GLY A 59 -18.80 1.44 3.91
N LEU A 60 -19.78 2.03 3.23
CA LEU A 60 -19.61 3.08 2.22
C LEU A 60 -18.79 4.28 2.74
N ASN A 61 -18.99 4.71 3.99
CA ASN A 61 -18.22 5.80 4.59
C ASN A 61 -16.71 5.54 4.57
N ARG A 62 -16.28 4.30 4.84
CA ARG A 62 -14.86 3.94 4.84
C ARG A 62 -14.31 3.84 3.42
N ILE A 63 -15.13 3.37 2.48
CA ILE A 63 -14.78 3.32 1.06
C ILE A 63 -14.60 4.75 0.52
N GLN A 64 -15.56 5.64 0.78
CA GLN A 64 -15.47 7.05 0.39
C GLN A 64 -14.20 7.71 0.95
N PHE A 65 -13.92 7.53 2.24
CA PHE A 65 -12.71 8.06 2.88
C PHE A 65 -11.42 7.53 2.23
N LEU A 66 -11.39 6.24 1.86
CA LEU A 66 -10.25 5.67 1.15
C LEU A 66 -10.08 6.32 -0.22
N LEU A 67 -11.15 6.46 -1.02
CA LEU A 67 -11.07 7.08 -2.34
C LEU A 67 -10.57 8.52 -2.23
N GLU A 68 -11.07 9.30 -1.27
CA GLU A 68 -10.57 10.65 -0.98
C GLU A 68 -9.08 10.64 -0.60
N SER A 69 -8.64 9.68 0.21
CA SER A 69 -7.23 9.52 0.58
C SER A 69 -6.34 9.19 -0.63
N LEU A 70 -6.83 8.39 -1.57
CA LEU A 70 -6.11 8.07 -2.82
C LEU A 70 -6.03 9.28 -3.75
N VAL A 71 -7.08 10.10 -3.82
CA VAL A 71 -7.07 11.36 -4.56
C VAL A 71 -6.04 12.32 -3.96
N ASP A 72 -6.02 12.50 -2.63
CA ASP A 72 -5.01 13.34 -1.97
C ASP A 72 -3.58 12.84 -2.20
N LEU A 73 -3.36 11.52 -2.13
CA LEU A 73 -2.07 10.90 -2.41
C LEU A 73 -1.63 11.16 -3.86
N ASP A 74 -2.52 10.98 -4.83
CA ASP A 74 -2.23 11.24 -6.25
C ASP A 74 -1.90 12.73 -6.49
N LEU A 75 -2.67 13.65 -5.92
CA LEU A 75 -2.39 15.08 -5.99
C LEU A 75 -1.02 15.42 -5.35
N SER A 76 -0.68 14.77 -4.24
CA SER A 76 0.61 14.93 -3.58
C SER A 76 1.77 14.40 -4.44
N LEU A 77 1.60 13.25 -5.10
CA LEU A 77 2.57 12.68 -6.05
C LEU A 77 2.76 13.59 -7.28
N LYS A 78 1.68 14.17 -7.81
CA LYS A 78 1.70 15.12 -8.93
C LYS A 78 2.54 16.37 -8.62
N LYS A 79 2.46 16.89 -7.38
CA LYS A 79 3.28 18.04 -6.94
C LYS A 79 4.79 17.78 -6.98
N VAL A 80 5.22 16.52 -6.89
CA VAL A 80 6.64 16.12 -6.90
C VAL A 80 7.07 15.42 -8.20
N GLY A 81 6.29 15.58 -9.28
CA GLY A 81 6.64 15.10 -10.62
C GLY A 81 6.30 13.63 -10.90
N SER A 82 5.40 13.04 -10.10
CA SER A 82 4.91 11.66 -10.27
C SER A 82 3.38 11.63 -10.40
N ARG A 83 2.74 10.47 -10.22
CA ARG A 83 1.28 10.30 -10.06
C ARG A 83 0.99 8.91 -9.46
N LEU A 84 -0.21 8.70 -8.97
CA LEU A 84 -0.67 7.38 -8.56
C LEU A 84 -1.15 6.59 -9.78
N LEU A 85 -0.77 5.32 -9.85
CA LEU A 85 -1.27 4.35 -10.82
C LEU A 85 -2.31 3.48 -10.13
N VAL A 86 -3.59 3.76 -10.37
CA VAL A 86 -4.70 2.99 -9.82
C VAL A 86 -5.04 1.86 -10.78
N LEU A 87 -5.01 0.63 -10.27
CA LEU A 87 -5.34 -0.59 -11.00
C LEU A 87 -6.49 -1.31 -10.29
N LYS A 88 -7.18 -2.22 -10.96
CA LYS A 88 -8.29 -3.00 -10.39
C LYS A 88 -8.07 -4.50 -10.59
N GLY A 89 -8.41 -5.30 -9.56
CA GLY A 89 -8.35 -6.77 -9.61
C GLY A 89 -7.74 -7.37 -8.34
N ASP A 90 -7.43 -8.68 -8.38
CA ASP A 90 -6.68 -9.34 -7.31
C ASP A 90 -5.30 -8.69 -7.16
N PRO A 91 -4.96 -8.10 -6.00
CA PRO A 91 -3.70 -7.39 -5.83
C PRO A 91 -2.46 -8.23 -6.17
N GLY A 92 -2.48 -9.53 -5.88
CA GLY A 92 -1.35 -10.43 -6.13
C GLY A 92 -1.12 -10.65 -7.62
N GLU A 93 -2.18 -10.96 -8.35
CA GLU A 93 -2.13 -11.14 -9.80
C GLU A 93 -1.76 -9.85 -10.53
N VAL A 94 -2.36 -8.73 -10.13
CA VAL A 94 -2.08 -7.40 -10.70
C VAL A 94 -0.60 -7.06 -10.50
N LEU A 95 -0.07 -7.19 -9.29
CA LEU A 95 1.33 -6.89 -9.02
C LEU A 95 2.30 -7.81 -9.77
N ILE A 96 2.02 -9.11 -9.84
CA ILE A 96 2.84 -10.05 -10.62
C ILE A 96 2.91 -9.63 -12.09
N ARG A 97 1.79 -9.16 -12.66
CA ARG A 97 1.77 -8.61 -14.03
C ARG A 97 2.62 -7.33 -14.12
N CYS A 98 2.49 -6.41 -13.15
CA CYS A 98 3.26 -5.16 -13.14
C CYS A 98 4.76 -5.43 -13.10
N LEU A 99 5.19 -6.39 -12.26
CA LEU A 99 6.59 -6.78 -12.13
C LEU A 99 7.18 -7.28 -13.46
N LYS A 100 6.41 -8.07 -14.21
CA LYS A 100 6.81 -8.60 -15.54
C LYS A 100 6.91 -7.49 -16.58
N GLU A 101 5.85 -6.69 -16.71
CA GLU A 101 5.69 -5.79 -17.84
C GLU A 101 6.57 -4.54 -17.72
N TRP A 102 6.78 -4.04 -16.51
CA TRP A 102 7.54 -2.81 -16.28
C TRP A 102 9.01 -3.06 -15.97
N SER A 103 9.48 -4.31 -16.05
CA SER A 103 10.88 -4.70 -15.78
C SER A 103 11.37 -4.16 -14.43
N ILE A 104 10.59 -4.38 -13.38
CA ILE A 104 10.85 -3.86 -12.04
C ILE A 104 12.06 -4.60 -11.45
N GLY A 105 13.04 -3.86 -10.92
CA GLY A 105 14.18 -4.41 -10.17
C GLY A 105 14.07 -4.22 -8.66
N LYS A 106 13.20 -3.31 -8.20
CA LYS A 106 12.89 -3.09 -6.78
C LYS A 106 11.39 -3.02 -6.54
N LEU A 107 10.89 -3.87 -5.65
CA LEU A 107 9.54 -3.83 -5.13
C LEU A 107 9.56 -3.33 -3.69
N CYS A 108 8.85 -2.24 -3.41
CA CYS A 108 8.78 -1.64 -2.09
C CYS A 108 7.33 -1.49 -1.64
N PHE A 109 7.06 -1.76 -0.37
CA PHE A 109 5.74 -1.58 0.25
C PHE A 109 5.88 -1.49 1.78
N GLU A 110 4.94 -0.84 2.46
CA GLU A 110 4.92 -0.83 3.94
C GLU A 110 4.53 -2.23 4.47
N TYR A 111 5.27 -2.74 5.47
CA TYR A 111 4.93 -4.00 6.13
C TYR A 111 3.59 -3.88 6.87
N ASP A 112 2.75 -4.91 6.76
CA ASP A 112 1.46 -4.98 7.43
C ASP A 112 1.31 -6.29 8.21
N THR A 113 0.70 -6.26 9.40
CA THR A 113 0.54 -7.42 10.29
C THR A 113 -0.75 -8.21 10.09
N GLU A 114 -1.71 -7.69 9.33
CA GLU A 114 -3.02 -8.31 9.16
C GLU A 114 -2.90 -9.59 8.32
N PRO A 115 -3.62 -10.67 8.67
CA PRO A 115 -3.51 -11.96 7.99
C PRO A 115 -3.73 -11.89 6.47
N TYR A 116 -4.65 -11.03 6.02
CA TYR A 116 -4.91 -10.82 4.60
C TYR A 116 -3.66 -10.35 3.84
N TYR A 117 -3.00 -9.30 4.34
CA TYR A 117 -1.80 -8.77 3.72
C TYR A 117 -0.60 -9.70 3.89
N GLN A 118 -0.50 -10.46 4.99
CA GLN A 118 0.56 -11.47 5.14
C GLN A 118 0.47 -12.55 4.06
N ALA A 119 -0.72 -13.12 3.82
CA ALA A 119 -0.92 -14.12 2.78
C ALA A 119 -0.62 -13.56 1.37
N LEU A 120 -1.03 -12.31 1.13
CA LEU A 120 -0.75 -11.61 -0.12
C LEU A 120 0.75 -11.35 -0.31
N ASP A 121 1.45 -10.95 0.76
CA ASP A 121 2.89 -10.71 0.75
C ASP A 121 3.67 -11.99 0.49
N GLU A 122 3.25 -13.11 1.07
CA GLU A 122 3.81 -14.43 0.78
C GLU A 122 3.63 -14.82 -0.69
N LYS A 123 2.45 -14.60 -1.28
CA LYS A 123 2.19 -14.84 -2.71
C LYS A 123 3.15 -14.04 -3.58
N VAL A 124 3.30 -12.74 -3.32
CA VAL A 124 4.16 -11.84 -4.11
C VAL A 124 5.64 -12.14 -3.89
N LYS A 125 6.08 -12.36 -2.64
CA LYS A 125 7.46 -12.76 -2.31
C LYS A 125 7.83 -14.10 -2.93
N GLY A 126 6.91 -15.05 -2.92
CA GLY A 126 7.08 -16.36 -3.57
C GLY A 126 7.31 -16.23 -5.07
N TYR A 127 6.55 -15.36 -5.75
CA TYR A 127 6.77 -15.07 -7.17
C TYR A 127 8.11 -14.37 -7.44
N VAL A 128 8.50 -13.41 -6.59
CA VAL A 128 9.75 -12.65 -6.76
C VAL A 128 10.99 -13.51 -6.50
N SER A 129 10.87 -14.56 -5.68
CA SER A 129 11.96 -15.50 -5.40
C SER A 129 12.58 -16.04 -6.69
N GLY A 130 13.87 -15.74 -6.91
CA GLY A 130 14.61 -16.17 -8.10
C GLY A 130 14.46 -15.28 -9.35
N THR A 131 13.70 -14.19 -9.30
CA THR A 131 13.57 -13.23 -10.42
C THR A 131 14.62 -12.12 -10.40
N GLY A 132 15.40 -12.01 -9.31
CA GLY A 132 16.39 -10.94 -9.11
C GLY A 132 15.79 -9.60 -8.68
N VAL A 133 14.47 -9.52 -8.47
CA VAL A 133 13.81 -8.33 -7.92
C VAL A 133 14.08 -8.24 -6.42
N GLU A 134 14.60 -7.09 -5.99
CA GLU A 134 14.82 -6.78 -4.59
C GLU A 134 13.49 -6.39 -3.92
N ILE A 135 13.25 -6.89 -2.70
CA ILE A 135 12.08 -6.51 -1.90
C ILE A 135 12.52 -5.69 -0.70
N PHE A 136 11.87 -4.54 -0.50
CA PHE A 136 12.04 -3.73 0.70
C PHE A 136 10.68 -3.48 1.37
N SER A 137 10.49 -4.04 2.57
CA SER A 137 9.22 -4.00 3.31
C SER A 137 9.42 -3.54 4.76
N PRO A 138 9.64 -2.23 5.01
CA PRO A 138 9.92 -1.71 6.35
C PRO A 138 8.68 -1.66 7.23
N VAL A 139 8.88 -1.83 8.54
CA VAL A 139 7.86 -1.55 9.56
C VAL A 139 7.80 -0.03 9.77
N SER A 140 6.79 0.60 9.18
CA SER A 140 6.51 2.04 9.33
C SER A 140 5.03 2.36 9.53
N HIS A 141 4.20 1.33 9.70
CA HIS A 141 2.80 1.45 10.10
C HIS A 141 2.62 1.51 11.62
N THR A 142 3.49 0.81 12.35
CA THR A 142 3.47 0.69 13.80
C THR A 142 4.76 1.23 14.39
N LEU A 143 4.68 1.78 15.62
CA LEU A 143 5.85 2.32 16.32
C LEU A 143 6.89 1.25 16.66
N TYR A 144 6.45 -0.01 16.78
CA TYR A 144 7.28 -1.17 17.09
C TYR A 144 6.94 -2.30 16.14
N ASN A 145 7.93 -3.13 15.82
CA ASN A 145 7.72 -4.40 15.14
C ASN A 145 7.16 -5.45 16.12
N PRO A 146 5.94 -5.97 15.93
CA PRO A 146 5.37 -6.97 16.84
C PRO A 146 6.22 -8.23 17.01
N ALA A 147 6.92 -8.68 15.95
CA ALA A 147 7.79 -9.85 16.03
C ALA A 147 8.95 -9.62 17.01
N ASP A 148 9.49 -8.40 17.07
CA ASP A 148 10.56 -8.04 18.00
C ASP A 148 10.07 -8.04 19.45
N ILE A 149 8.85 -7.55 19.69
CA ILE A 149 8.22 -7.56 21.01
C ILE A 149 7.96 -8.99 21.49
N ILE A 150 7.39 -9.85 20.63
CA ILE A 150 7.13 -11.26 20.92
C ILE A 150 8.43 -12.00 21.26
N ARG A 151 9.49 -11.78 20.47
CA ARG A 151 10.81 -12.36 20.70
C ARG A 151 11.42 -11.92 22.03
N LYS A 152 11.33 -10.63 22.37
CA LYS A 152 11.79 -10.09 23.68
C LYS A 152 11.02 -10.70 24.86
N ASN A 153 9.80 -11.15 24.64
CA ASN A 153 8.94 -11.77 25.65
C ASN A 153 8.95 -13.31 25.61
N GLY A 154 10.03 -13.93 25.12
CA GLY A 154 10.19 -15.38 25.14
C GLY A 154 9.34 -16.16 24.12
N GLY A 155 8.91 -15.50 23.04
CA GLY A 155 8.17 -16.14 21.94
C GLY A 155 6.64 -16.03 22.05
N SER A 156 6.11 -15.24 22.99
CA SER A 156 4.67 -14.97 23.12
C SER A 156 4.40 -13.47 23.27
N PRO A 157 3.25 -12.95 22.83
CA PRO A 157 2.92 -11.53 23.03
C PRO A 157 2.71 -11.22 24.52
N PRO A 158 3.07 -10.00 24.98
CA PRO A 158 2.77 -9.56 26.33
C PRO A 158 1.25 -9.49 26.55
N LEU A 159 0.79 -9.97 27.71
CA LEU A 159 -0.65 -10.06 28.04
C LEU A 159 -1.22 -8.80 28.71
N SER A 160 -0.37 -7.82 29.03
CA SER A 160 -0.79 -6.55 29.61
C SER A 160 -0.07 -5.38 28.96
N TYR A 161 -0.74 -4.22 28.99
CA TYR A 161 -0.19 -2.98 28.45
C TYR A 161 1.11 -2.55 29.15
N GLN A 162 1.19 -2.71 30.47
CA GLN A 162 2.40 -2.37 31.24
C GLN A 162 3.58 -3.30 30.90
N SER A 163 3.32 -4.59 30.70
CA SER A 163 4.33 -5.54 30.24
C SER A 163 4.83 -5.17 28.84
N PHE A 164 3.90 -4.84 27.94
CA PHE A 164 4.24 -4.33 26.61
C PHE A 164 5.15 -3.10 26.67
N LEU A 165 4.79 -2.06 27.42
CA LEU A 165 5.59 -0.84 27.53
C LEU A 165 7.01 -1.10 28.05
N LYS A 166 7.15 -1.99 29.05
CA LYS A 166 8.45 -2.37 29.61
C LYS A 166 9.35 -3.05 28.57
N LEU A 167 8.78 -3.89 27.71
CA LEU A 167 9.51 -4.61 26.66
C LEU A 167 9.82 -3.75 25.43
N ALA A 168 8.84 -2.91 25.05
CA ALA A 168 8.93 -2.01 23.92
C ALA A 168 10.02 -0.95 24.16
N GLY A 169 10.03 -0.35 25.36
CA GLY A 169 10.98 0.70 25.72
C GLY A 169 10.83 1.93 24.83
N GLN A 170 11.90 2.74 24.76
CA GLN A 170 11.92 3.87 23.83
C GLN A 170 11.96 3.37 22.38
N PRO A 171 11.12 3.92 21.48
CA PRO A 171 11.11 3.48 20.09
C PRO A 171 12.38 3.94 19.37
N SER A 172 12.87 3.15 18.42
CA SER A 172 14.12 3.41 17.69
C SER A 172 14.09 4.68 16.86
N TRP A 173 12.91 5.17 16.49
CA TRP A 173 12.74 6.41 15.72
C TRP A 173 12.85 7.66 16.60
N ALA A 174 12.79 7.56 17.94
CA ALA A 174 12.88 8.72 18.83
C ALA A 174 14.19 9.51 18.68
N THR A 175 15.23 8.88 18.14
CA THR A 175 16.54 9.49 17.88
C THR A 175 16.85 9.67 16.39
N THR A 176 15.92 9.28 15.51
CA THR A 176 16.13 9.31 14.05
C THR A 176 15.23 10.37 13.42
N PRO A 177 15.78 11.42 12.78
CA PRO A 177 14.96 12.39 12.09
C PRO A 177 14.21 11.73 10.93
N LEU A 178 12.89 11.90 10.91
CA LEU A 178 12.03 11.36 9.86
C LEU A 178 12.05 12.27 8.64
N LEU A 179 12.00 11.68 7.44
CA LEU A 179 11.87 12.44 6.21
C LEU A 179 10.44 13.00 6.10
N THR A 180 10.28 14.30 6.27
CA THR A 180 8.96 14.96 6.24
C THR A 180 8.59 15.52 4.88
N THR A 181 9.57 15.79 4.02
CA THR A 181 9.37 16.44 2.72
C THR A 181 10.15 15.74 1.62
N ILE A 182 9.50 15.53 0.48
CA ILE A 182 10.12 15.03 -0.75
C ILE A 182 10.05 16.16 -1.79
N SER A 183 11.20 16.56 -2.33
CA SER A 183 11.27 17.66 -3.31
C SER A 183 10.97 17.20 -4.74
N SER A 184 11.29 15.96 -5.07
CA SER A 184 11.02 15.35 -6.38
C SER A 184 11.05 13.83 -6.26
N LEU A 185 10.32 13.16 -7.15
CA LEU A 185 10.36 11.71 -7.34
C LEU A 185 10.82 11.38 -8.76
N PRO A 186 11.40 10.18 -8.98
CA PRO A 186 11.61 9.69 -10.33
C PRO A 186 10.28 9.66 -11.10
N PRO A 187 10.30 9.99 -12.40
CA PRO A 187 9.08 9.96 -13.20
C PRO A 187 8.59 8.53 -13.38
N ILE A 188 7.34 8.40 -13.81
CA ILE A 188 6.78 7.11 -14.22
C ILE A 188 7.26 6.79 -15.64
N GLY A 189 7.56 5.50 -15.88
CA GLY A 189 7.93 5.03 -17.21
C GLY A 189 6.71 4.66 -18.05
N ASN A 190 6.91 3.82 -19.07
CA ASN A 190 5.82 3.35 -19.91
C ASN A 190 4.94 2.35 -19.13
N THR A 191 3.63 2.59 -19.09
CA THR A 191 2.67 1.74 -18.37
C THR A 191 2.20 0.54 -19.19
N GLY A 192 2.57 0.45 -20.47
CA GLY A 192 2.29 -0.69 -21.34
C GLY A 192 0.79 -0.90 -21.58
N SER A 193 0.36 -2.14 -21.47
CA SER A 193 -1.01 -2.62 -21.65
C SER A 193 -1.93 -2.36 -20.46
N PHE A 194 -1.41 -1.82 -19.35
CA PHE A 194 -2.23 -1.50 -18.19
C PHE A 194 -3.15 -0.32 -18.50
N ALA A 195 -4.46 -0.55 -18.31
CA ALA A 195 -5.44 0.50 -18.21
C ALA A 195 -5.27 1.21 -16.86
N VAL A 196 -4.33 2.15 -16.80
CA VAL A 196 -4.17 3.03 -15.64
C VAL A 196 -5.38 3.95 -15.60
N SER A 197 -6.19 3.81 -14.56
CA SER A 197 -7.35 4.67 -14.33
C SER A 197 -7.01 5.80 -13.37
N GLU A 198 -7.86 6.83 -13.37
CA GLU A 198 -7.97 7.70 -12.21
C GLU A 198 -8.55 6.93 -11.02
N VAL A 199 -8.54 7.53 -9.83
CA VAL A 199 -9.20 6.97 -8.65
C VAL A 199 -10.71 6.88 -8.94
N PRO A 200 -11.35 5.71 -8.81
CA PRO A 200 -12.77 5.58 -9.09
C PRO A 200 -13.61 6.32 -8.05
N THR A 201 -14.79 6.75 -8.46
CA THR A 201 -15.84 7.25 -7.58
C THR A 201 -16.67 6.10 -7.00
N VAL A 202 -17.41 6.35 -5.92
CA VAL A 202 -18.37 5.36 -5.39
C VAL A 202 -19.44 4.96 -6.42
N ARG A 203 -19.81 5.87 -7.35
CA ARG A 203 -20.69 5.59 -8.49
C ARG A 203 -20.06 4.53 -9.40
N GLU A 204 -18.81 4.72 -9.80
CA GLU A 204 -18.08 3.79 -10.68
C GLU A 204 -17.78 2.44 -10.01
N LEU A 205 -17.85 2.37 -8.68
CA LEU A 205 -17.83 1.12 -7.92
C LEU A 205 -19.20 0.43 -7.84
N GLY A 206 -20.28 1.07 -8.28
CA GLY A 206 -21.64 0.49 -8.33
C GLY A 206 -22.50 0.79 -7.09
N TYR A 207 -22.16 1.78 -6.27
CA TYR A 207 -22.90 2.08 -5.03
C TYR A 207 -24.17 2.93 -5.19
N GLU A 208 -24.36 3.59 -6.34
CA GLU A 208 -25.52 4.47 -6.53
C GLU A 208 -26.85 3.75 -6.74
N ASP A 209 -26.84 2.61 -7.42
CA ASP A 209 -28.06 1.83 -7.69
C ASP A 209 -28.68 1.21 -6.41
N LEU A 210 -27.96 1.26 -5.29
CA LEU A 210 -28.38 0.67 -4.01
C LEU A 210 -28.99 1.71 -3.04
N ALA A 211 -28.70 2.99 -3.23
CA ALA A 211 -29.25 4.06 -2.39
C ALA A 211 -30.74 4.31 -2.66
N GLU A 212 -31.21 4.10 -3.90
CA GLU A 212 -32.62 4.25 -4.25
C GLU A 212 -33.52 3.12 -3.68
N VAL A 213 -32.94 1.96 -3.38
CA VAL A 213 -33.67 0.77 -2.89
C VAL A 213 -33.94 0.83 -1.38
N LEU A 214 -33.16 1.59 -0.62
CA LEU A 214 -33.28 1.66 0.85
C LEU A 214 -34.32 2.68 1.35
N TYR A 215 -35.06 3.34 0.44
CA TYR A 215 -36.10 4.33 0.76
C TYR A 215 -37.52 3.91 0.37
N TYR A 216 -37.76 2.63 0.05
CA TYR A 216 -39.09 2.03 -0.15
C TYR A 216 -39.34 0.89 0.84
#